data_AF-A0A6G1BHZ1-F1
#
_entry.id   AF-A0A6G1BHZ1-F1
#
_cell.length_a   1.000
_cell.length_b   1.000
_cell.length_c   1.000
_cell.angle_alpha   90.00
_cell.angle_beta   90.00
_cell.angle_gamma   90.00
#
_symmetry.space_group_name_H-M   'P 1'
#
loop_
_entity.id
_entity.type
_entity.pdbx_description
1 polymer ?
#
loop_
_entity_poly.entity_id
_entity_poly.type
_entity_poly.pdbx_seq_one_letter_code
_entity_poly.pdbx_strand_id
1 'polypeptide(L)'
;MELGSERLNAVVVALVMTMPPGVVIIGGRVAGAPAVWIQKTVDGLRRGSGDAAFLHPSASHHDRLSSGLLVSTKNPATAAQAGKSVASPECKYIVSISYSGLGNRILAAASAFLYAVLTDRVVLIDPSNDMDGLFCEPFPVTTWLLPPDFPVSGYTNFSVDTAESYGNMLKNKVVRNDDDVSMAAQLLSPLVYVHLNHDYTDHDKLFYCDDDQRLLWRVQWLVIRTDSYIVPGLFLVTGFQEELGKLFPEPDIVFHHIGRYLFHPNNLVTRYYQAYLSTAQKRVGIQVRFFGAHLNSPELVEQITTCTQNQSLLPEVLNAGSEPMTLPASGSANSDAVLVTSLKSWYYEQIKSMYWEHAAAR
;
A
#
# COMPACT_ATOMS: atom_id res chain seq x y z
N MET A 1 33.03 -31.94 -42.66
CA MET A 1 31.65 -31.40 -42.64
C MET A 1 31.36 -30.94 -41.23
N GLU A 2 30.60 -29.85 -41.09
CA GLU A 2 30.60 -29.03 -39.87
C GLU A 2 30.06 -29.71 -38.61
N LEU A 3 30.63 -29.33 -37.46
CA LEU A 3 29.95 -29.49 -36.16
C LEU A 3 28.93 -28.35 -36.00
N GLY A 4 27.65 -28.68 -35.95
CA GLY A 4 26.59 -27.75 -35.56
C GLY A 4 26.67 -27.44 -34.06
N SER A 5 26.92 -26.18 -33.71
CA SER A 5 26.84 -25.69 -32.34
C SER A 5 25.42 -25.17 -32.07
N GLU A 6 24.60 -25.96 -31.39
CA GLU A 6 23.33 -25.46 -30.85
C GLU A 6 23.56 -24.81 -29.48
N ARG A 7 23.32 -23.49 -29.41
CA ARG A 7 23.43 -22.71 -28.19
C ARG A 7 22.08 -22.67 -27.46
N LEU A 8 22.07 -22.93 -26.16
CA LEU A 8 20.91 -22.55 -25.33
C LEU A 8 20.79 -21.01 -25.32
N ASN A 9 19.69 -20.49 -25.84
CA ASN A 9 19.37 -19.07 -25.74
C ASN A 9 18.66 -18.78 -24.41
N ALA A 10 19.43 -18.64 -23.32
CA ALA A 10 18.92 -18.03 -22.10
C ALA A 10 18.85 -16.50 -22.29
N VAL A 11 17.67 -15.99 -22.65
CA VAL A 11 17.42 -14.55 -22.70
C VAL A 11 17.14 -14.07 -21.29
N VAL A 12 18.07 -13.33 -20.71
CA VAL A 12 17.96 -12.84 -19.34
C VAL A 12 18.44 -11.38 -19.29
N VAL A 13 17.58 -10.47 -18.79
CA VAL A 13 17.70 -9.01 -18.98
C VAL A 13 17.46 -8.26 -17.67
N ALA A 14 18.40 -7.38 -17.31
CA ALA A 14 18.30 -6.45 -16.18
C ALA A 14 17.67 -5.10 -16.60
N LEU A 15 17.01 -4.42 -15.66
CA LEU A 15 16.44 -3.08 -15.86
C LEU A 15 17.12 -2.05 -14.94
N VAL A 16 17.51 -0.92 -15.52
CA VAL A 16 17.92 0.30 -14.80
C VAL A 16 16.91 1.39 -15.15
N MET A 17 16.22 1.94 -14.15
CA MET A 17 15.17 2.94 -14.34
C MET A 17 15.75 4.36 -14.39
N THR A 18 15.54 5.07 -15.49
CA THR A 18 15.72 6.53 -15.60
C THR A 18 14.47 7.14 -16.25
N MET A 19 13.89 8.17 -15.61
CA MET A 19 12.66 8.85 -16.08
C MET A 19 12.94 10.02 -17.03
N PRO A 20 12.04 10.25 -18.00
CA PRO A 20 11.61 11.61 -18.36
C PRO A 20 10.06 11.76 -18.46
N PRO A 21 9.52 13.00 -18.54
CA PRO A 21 8.17 13.30 -18.01
C PRO A 21 7.07 13.69 -19.02
N GLY A 22 5.81 13.59 -18.56
CA GLY A 22 4.75 14.58 -18.82
C GLY A 22 3.64 14.24 -19.82
N VAL A 23 2.39 14.50 -19.42
CA VAL A 23 1.42 15.48 -20.02
C VAL A 23 0.01 15.25 -19.44
N VAL A 24 -0.66 16.34 -19.06
CA VAL A 24 -2.03 16.36 -18.47
C VAL A 24 -3.07 16.72 -19.53
N ILE A 25 -4.26 16.09 -19.48
CA ILE A 25 -5.47 16.56 -20.19
C ILE A 25 -6.67 16.53 -19.23
N ILE A 26 -7.41 17.64 -19.16
CA ILE A 26 -8.58 17.84 -18.29
C ILE A 26 -9.86 17.75 -19.14
N GLY A 27 -10.87 17.02 -18.67
CA GLY A 27 -12.24 17.03 -19.20
C GLY A 27 -13.22 16.62 -18.08
N GLY A 28 -14.36 17.30 -17.92
CA GLY A 28 -15.10 17.26 -16.64
C GLY A 28 -16.62 17.13 -16.69
N ARG A 29 -17.17 16.89 -15.48
CA ARG A 29 -18.55 17.03 -14.96
C ARG A 29 -19.64 16.05 -15.42
N VAL A 30 -20.37 15.48 -14.43
CA VAL A 30 -21.84 15.58 -14.12
C VAL A 30 -22.19 14.66 -12.89
N ALA A 31 -23.31 14.91 -12.15
CA ALA A 31 -23.62 14.42 -10.77
C ALA A 31 -24.73 13.31 -10.64
N GLY A 32 -25.16 12.70 -9.49
CA GLY A 32 -25.07 12.99 -8.03
C GLY A 32 -25.34 11.77 -7.06
N ALA A 33 -24.82 11.78 -5.80
CA ALA A 33 -25.06 10.93 -4.57
C ALA A 33 -24.13 9.71 -4.18
N PRO A 34 -23.67 9.56 -2.89
CA PRO A 34 -22.97 8.36 -2.36
C PRO A 34 -23.50 7.80 -1.01
N ALA A 35 -23.84 6.50 -0.97
CA ALA A 35 -23.97 5.71 0.28
C ALA A 35 -23.71 4.20 0.08
N VAL A 36 -23.42 3.80 -1.16
CA VAL A 36 -23.53 2.42 -1.65
C VAL A 36 -22.19 1.69 -1.69
N TRP A 37 -21.07 2.43 -1.59
CA TRP A 37 -19.74 1.88 -1.82
C TRP A 37 -19.15 1.16 -0.59
N ILE A 38 -19.22 1.74 0.62
CA ILE A 38 -18.64 1.11 1.84
C ILE A 38 -19.19 -0.30 2.07
N GLN A 39 -20.51 -0.49 1.99
CA GLN A 39 -21.14 -1.82 2.14
C GLN A 39 -20.68 -2.79 1.04
N LYS A 40 -20.63 -2.35 -0.22
CA LYS A 40 -20.14 -3.19 -1.34
C LYS A 40 -18.68 -3.60 -1.17
N THR A 41 -17.85 -2.72 -0.58
CA THR A 41 -16.45 -2.97 -0.28
C THR A 41 -16.29 -3.99 0.85
N VAL A 42 -17.05 -3.84 1.94
CA VAL A 42 -17.14 -4.83 3.04
C VAL A 42 -17.60 -6.19 2.50
N ASP A 43 -18.64 -6.22 1.68
CA ASP A 43 -19.14 -7.46 1.07
C ASP A 43 -18.19 -8.05 0.00
N GLY A 44 -17.25 -7.25 -0.52
CA GLY A 44 -16.19 -7.68 -1.43
C GLY A 44 -15.05 -8.35 -0.67
N LEU A 45 -14.56 -7.69 0.40
CA LEU A 45 -13.55 -8.24 1.31
C LEU A 45 -14.02 -9.59 1.90
N ARG A 46 -15.25 -9.64 2.42
CA ARG A 46 -15.85 -10.87 2.99
C ARG A 46 -16.05 -12.02 1.99
N ARG A 47 -16.03 -11.77 0.67
CA ARG A 47 -16.25 -12.80 -0.36
C ARG A 47 -15.00 -13.24 -1.10
N GLY A 48 -13.89 -12.50 -1.02
CA GLY A 48 -12.61 -12.87 -1.65
C GLY A 48 -12.62 -12.99 -3.19
N SER A 49 -13.74 -12.69 -3.85
CA SER A 49 -13.91 -12.80 -5.31
C SER A 49 -13.33 -11.58 -6.01
N GLY A 50 -12.52 -11.85 -7.05
CA GLY A 50 -11.96 -10.83 -7.95
C GLY A 50 -12.80 -10.57 -9.19
N ASP A 51 -14.10 -10.89 -9.16
CA ASP A 51 -14.97 -10.80 -10.33
C ASP A 51 -15.53 -9.38 -10.52
N ALA A 52 -14.91 -8.63 -11.42
CA ALA A 52 -15.30 -7.27 -11.82
C ALA A 52 -16.57 -7.25 -12.71
N ALA A 53 -17.67 -7.86 -12.25
CA ALA A 53 -18.88 -8.12 -13.02
C ALA A 53 -20.17 -7.61 -12.36
N PHE A 54 -20.20 -6.34 -11.93
CA PHE A 54 -21.43 -5.66 -11.49
C PHE A 54 -21.56 -4.27 -12.13
N LEU A 55 -22.05 -4.24 -13.38
CA LEU A 55 -22.35 -3.02 -14.12
C LEU A 55 -23.61 -2.31 -13.58
N HIS A 56 -23.46 -1.04 -13.18
CA HIS A 56 -24.38 0.12 -13.31
C HIS A 56 -25.87 0.01 -12.86
N PRO A 57 -26.46 1.06 -12.24
CA PRO A 57 -26.47 2.44 -12.78
C PRO A 57 -25.93 3.57 -11.88
N SER A 58 -25.88 4.75 -12.50
CA SER A 58 -25.22 6.02 -12.14
C SER A 58 -25.63 6.73 -10.84
N ALA A 59 -24.67 7.36 -10.14
CA ALA A 59 -24.80 8.40 -9.11
C ALA A 59 -23.41 8.98 -8.70
N SER A 60 -23.19 10.31 -8.68
CA SER A 60 -21.87 10.95 -8.44
C SER A 60 -21.90 12.33 -7.73
N HIS A 61 -21.91 12.43 -6.38
CA HIS A 61 -22.01 13.75 -5.72
C HIS A 61 -20.71 14.55 -5.78
N HIS A 62 -20.83 15.88 -5.88
CA HIS A 62 -19.72 16.79 -5.58
C HIS A 62 -19.81 17.21 -4.11
N ASP A 63 -19.13 16.49 -3.23
CA ASP A 63 -18.96 16.93 -1.84
C ASP A 63 -17.99 18.10 -1.79
N ARG A 64 -18.51 19.28 -1.43
CA ARG A 64 -17.68 20.43 -1.06
C ARG A 64 -16.99 20.13 0.28
N LEU A 65 -15.75 19.66 0.22
CA LEU A 65 -14.89 19.42 1.39
C LEU A 65 -14.70 20.69 2.27
N SER A 66 -15.06 21.86 1.74
CA SER A 66 -14.96 23.17 2.38
C SER A 66 -15.91 23.38 3.58
N SER A 67 -17.05 22.67 3.66
CA SER A 67 -18.11 23.05 4.61
C SER A 67 -17.77 22.79 6.09
N GLY A 68 -17.01 21.74 6.42
CA GLY A 68 -16.61 21.46 7.80
C GLY A 68 -15.38 22.25 8.25
N LEU A 69 -14.38 22.41 7.37
CA LEU A 69 -13.11 23.03 7.73
C LEU A 69 -13.19 24.57 7.90
N LEU A 70 -14.16 25.24 7.25
CA LEU A 70 -14.24 26.71 7.23
C LEU A 70 -14.95 27.34 8.44
N VAL A 71 -15.59 26.55 9.32
CA VAL A 71 -16.38 27.09 10.45
C VAL A 71 -15.48 27.72 11.54
N SER A 72 -14.20 27.34 11.63
CA SER A 72 -13.33 27.70 12.76
C SER A 72 -12.53 29.02 12.62
N THR A 73 -12.87 29.93 11.70
CA THR A 73 -12.04 31.15 11.45
C THR A 73 -12.77 32.51 11.47
N LYS A 74 -14.03 32.59 11.94
CA LYS A 74 -14.72 33.89 12.10
C LYS A 74 -15.46 34.04 13.44
N ASN A 75 -15.32 35.24 13.99
CA ASN A 75 -15.88 35.69 15.28
C ASN A 75 -17.38 35.37 15.47
N PRO A 76 -17.84 35.15 16.72
CA PRO A 76 -19.17 34.58 17.04
C PRO A 76 -20.38 35.53 16.84
N ALA A 77 -20.29 36.52 15.93
CA ALA A 77 -21.26 37.61 15.82
C ALA A 77 -22.23 37.53 14.62
N THR A 78 -22.16 36.50 13.77
CA THR A 78 -23.00 36.39 12.55
C THR A 78 -23.74 35.06 12.39
N ALA A 79 -23.93 34.29 13.47
CA ALA A 79 -24.71 33.05 13.47
C ALA A 79 -26.25 33.29 13.50
N ALA A 80 -26.73 34.32 12.80
CA ALA A 80 -28.15 34.62 12.64
C ALA A 80 -28.45 34.88 11.16
N GLN A 81 -29.39 34.09 10.60
CA GLN A 81 -29.84 34.10 9.20
C GLN A 81 -28.99 33.30 8.18
N ALA A 82 -28.97 31.97 8.36
CA ALA A 82 -29.02 31.04 7.23
C ALA A 82 -30.08 29.98 7.53
N GLY A 83 -30.91 29.62 6.54
CA GLY A 83 -32.09 28.78 6.75
C GLY A 83 -31.74 27.33 7.11
N LYS A 84 -32.70 26.62 7.73
CA LYS A 84 -32.62 25.18 8.03
C LYS A 84 -32.42 24.37 6.73
N SER A 85 -31.18 24.09 6.35
CA SER A 85 -30.88 22.83 5.67
C SER A 85 -30.92 21.71 6.72
N VAL A 86 -31.56 20.59 6.40
CA VAL A 86 -31.38 19.37 7.18
C VAL A 86 -29.91 19.00 7.04
N ALA A 87 -29.17 19.03 8.15
CA ALA A 87 -27.77 18.63 8.15
C ALA A 87 -27.68 17.18 7.67
N SER A 88 -27.03 16.97 6.52
CA SER A 88 -26.52 15.65 6.15
C SER A 88 -25.63 15.15 7.29
N PRO A 89 -25.61 13.83 7.61
CA PRO A 89 -24.61 13.30 8.53
C PRO A 89 -23.23 13.71 8.01
N GLU A 90 -22.45 14.39 8.84
CA GLU A 90 -21.16 14.92 8.42
C GLU A 90 -20.22 13.77 8.09
N CYS A 91 -19.79 13.68 6.82
CA CYS A 91 -18.86 12.66 6.37
C CYS A 91 -17.54 12.77 7.15
N LYS A 92 -17.04 11.62 7.63
CA LYS A 92 -15.73 11.50 8.25
C LYS A 92 -14.70 11.07 7.22
N TYR A 93 -13.47 11.58 7.34
CA TYR A 93 -12.39 11.35 6.39
C TYR A 93 -11.11 10.89 7.09
N ILE A 94 -10.28 10.15 6.37
CA ILE A 94 -8.87 9.94 6.70
C ILE A 94 -7.99 10.18 5.47
N VAL A 95 -6.99 11.06 5.62
CA VAL A 95 -6.04 11.47 4.58
C VAL A 95 -4.69 10.81 4.85
N SER A 96 -4.28 9.87 3.99
CA SER A 96 -2.96 9.24 4.05
C SER A 96 -1.93 10.11 3.34
N ILE A 97 -0.97 10.67 4.08
CA ILE A 97 0.16 11.42 3.52
C ILE A 97 1.06 10.49 2.72
N SER A 98 1.49 10.91 1.53
CA SER A 98 2.45 10.18 0.71
C SER A 98 3.86 10.44 1.23
N TYR A 99 4.37 9.53 2.05
CA TYR A 99 5.66 9.65 2.73
C TYR A 99 6.50 8.37 2.57
N SER A 100 7.83 8.51 2.54
CA SER A 100 8.79 7.41 2.42
C SER A 100 8.73 6.64 1.07
N GLY A 101 9.44 5.51 1.00
CA GLY A 101 9.57 4.69 -0.21
C GLY A 101 8.26 4.03 -0.66
N LEU A 102 8.19 3.60 -1.92
CA LEU A 102 6.95 3.08 -2.52
C LEU A 102 6.34 1.90 -1.73
N GLY A 103 7.14 0.95 -1.25
CA GLY A 103 6.63 -0.16 -0.43
C GLY A 103 5.94 0.33 0.85
N ASN A 104 6.53 1.33 1.53
CA ASN A 104 5.97 1.92 2.73
C ASN A 104 4.67 2.69 2.42
N ARG A 105 4.61 3.41 1.28
CA ARG A 105 3.38 4.10 0.82
C ARG A 105 2.24 3.15 0.49
N ILE A 106 2.53 2.00 -0.12
CA ILE A 106 1.55 0.93 -0.36
C ILE A 106 1.01 0.39 0.98
N LEU A 107 1.89 0.09 1.94
CA LEU A 107 1.50 -0.40 3.26
C LEU A 107 0.70 0.65 4.07
N ALA A 108 1.09 1.93 3.98
CA ALA A 108 0.40 3.05 4.60
C ALA A 108 -1.02 3.22 4.03
N ALA A 109 -1.17 3.27 2.71
CA ALA A 109 -2.47 3.40 2.04
C ALA A 109 -3.40 2.22 2.35
N ALA A 110 -2.88 0.98 2.35
CA ALA A 110 -3.64 -0.21 2.74
C ALA A 110 -4.11 -0.15 4.20
N SER A 111 -3.25 0.32 5.10
CA SER A 111 -3.57 0.45 6.52
C SER A 111 -4.58 1.56 6.79
N ALA A 112 -4.42 2.71 6.12
CA ALA A 112 -5.36 3.83 6.19
C ALA A 112 -6.74 3.45 5.66
N PHE A 113 -6.81 2.67 4.58
CA PHE A 113 -8.06 2.10 4.07
C PHE A 113 -8.71 1.13 5.06
N LEU A 114 -7.96 0.21 5.69
CA LEU A 114 -8.54 -0.68 6.70
C LEU A 114 -9.09 0.12 7.88
N TYR A 115 -8.31 1.07 8.38
CA TYR A 115 -8.76 1.95 9.45
C TYR A 115 -9.99 2.78 9.04
N ALA A 116 -10.09 3.20 7.77
CA ALA A 116 -11.27 3.87 7.25
C ALA A 116 -12.52 2.98 7.28
N VAL A 117 -12.39 1.71 6.89
CA VAL A 117 -13.47 0.70 6.98
C VAL A 117 -13.88 0.47 8.44
N LEU A 118 -12.92 0.33 9.36
CA LEU A 118 -13.19 0.15 10.79
C LEU A 118 -13.77 1.38 11.48
N THR A 119 -13.63 2.57 10.90
CA THR A 119 -14.05 3.84 11.53
C THR A 119 -15.11 4.63 10.78
N ASP A 120 -15.81 4.01 9.82
CA ASP A 120 -16.80 4.65 8.94
C ASP A 120 -16.29 5.96 8.32
N ARG A 121 -15.12 5.90 7.67
CA ARG A 121 -14.48 7.04 7.00
C ARG A 121 -14.33 6.82 5.50
N VAL A 122 -14.32 7.92 4.76
CA VAL A 122 -13.78 7.97 3.39
C VAL A 122 -12.26 8.05 3.48
N VAL A 123 -11.55 7.15 2.80
CA VAL A 123 -10.09 7.24 2.64
C VAL A 123 -9.75 8.18 1.47
N LEU A 124 -8.76 9.04 1.68
CA LEU A 124 -8.17 9.91 0.67
C LEU A 124 -6.65 9.72 0.70
N ILE A 125 -6.03 9.53 -0.46
CA ILE A 125 -4.59 9.32 -0.63
C ILE A 125 -3.98 10.59 -1.22
N ASP A 126 -2.96 11.14 -0.57
CA ASP A 126 -2.15 12.22 -1.13
C ASP A 126 -1.53 11.76 -2.47
N PRO A 127 -1.81 12.44 -3.59
CA PRO A 127 -1.34 12.03 -4.92
C PRO A 127 0.18 12.14 -5.11
N SER A 128 0.89 12.82 -4.20
CA SER A 128 2.33 13.07 -4.30
C SER A 128 3.17 11.80 -4.45
N ASN A 129 4.40 11.94 -4.96
CA ASN A 129 5.35 10.83 -5.19
C ASN A 129 4.82 9.74 -6.14
N ASP A 130 4.10 10.13 -7.19
CA ASP A 130 3.54 9.26 -8.23
C ASP A 130 2.40 8.32 -7.75
N MET A 131 1.75 8.60 -6.61
CA MET A 131 0.59 7.78 -6.17
C MET A 131 -0.59 7.86 -7.16
N ASP A 132 -0.70 8.97 -7.88
CA ASP A 132 -1.66 9.21 -8.97
C ASP A 132 -1.28 8.53 -10.31
N GLY A 133 0.02 8.29 -10.55
CA GLY A 133 0.55 7.72 -11.79
C GLY A 133 0.85 6.21 -11.76
N LEU A 134 0.96 5.61 -10.58
CA LEU A 134 1.35 4.19 -10.42
C LEU A 134 0.17 3.21 -10.44
N PHE A 135 -1.01 3.64 -9.95
CA PHE A 135 -2.18 2.79 -9.75
C PHE A 135 -3.41 3.33 -10.46
N CYS A 136 -4.29 2.43 -10.92
CA CYS A 136 -5.64 2.80 -11.37
C CYS A 136 -6.54 3.18 -10.19
N GLU A 137 -7.63 3.89 -10.45
CA GLU A 137 -8.67 4.18 -9.45
C GLU A 137 -9.31 2.88 -8.93
N PRO A 138 -9.24 2.58 -7.61
CA PRO A 138 -9.80 1.34 -7.06
C PRO A 138 -11.32 1.39 -6.86
N PHE A 139 -11.92 2.59 -6.83
CA PHE A 139 -13.31 2.79 -6.42
C PHE A 139 -14.16 3.27 -7.61
N PRO A 140 -15.12 2.46 -8.11
CA PRO A 140 -15.85 2.77 -9.34
C PRO A 140 -16.56 4.14 -9.32
N VAL A 141 -16.36 4.93 -10.39
CA VAL A 141 -17.00 6.24 -10.62
C VAL A 141 -16.56 7.33 -9.62
N THR A 142 -15.56 7.07 -8.78
CA THR A 142 -15.01 8.00 -7.78
C THR A 142 -13.49 8.07 -7.88
N THR A 143 -12.88 9.05 -7.19
CA THR A 143 -11.43 9.06 -6.97
C THR A 143 -11.13 8.85 -5.50
N TRP A 144 -10.08 8.07 -5.22
CA TRP A 144 -9.48 7.98 -3.89
C TRP A 144 -8.40 9.05 -3.63
N LEU A 145 -8.05 9.86 -4.62
CA LEU A 145 -7.00 10.86 -4.50
C LEU A 145 -7.50 12.10 -3.75
N LEU A 146 -6.65 12.66 -2.89
CA LEU A 146 -6.92 13.91 -2.19
C LEU A 146 -7.03 15.07 -3.19
N PRO A 147 -8.15 15.83 -3.20
CA PRO A 147 -8.31 16.94 -4.13
C PRO A 147 -7.27 18.06 -3.94
N PRO A 148 -6.83 18.72 -5.04
CA PRO A 148 -5.80 19.77 -4.99
C PRO A 148 -6.27 21.06 -4.29
N ASP A 149 -7.56 21.23 -4.07
CA ASP A 149 -8.18 22.32 -3.31
C ASP A 149 -8.41 21.97 -1.82
N PHE A 150 -7.76 20.91 -1.31
CA PHE A 150 -7.79 20.56 0.11
C PHE A 150 -7.31 21.75 0.98
N PRO A 151 -8.13 22.28 1.91
CA PRO A 151 -7.85 23.61 2.49
C PRO A 151 -6.72 23.65 3.53
N VAL A 152 -6.10 22.52 3.85
CA VAL A 152 -5.06 22.40 4.89
C VAL A 152 -3.68 22.59 4.24
N SER A 153 -3.24 23.84 4.12
CA SER A 153 -1.91 24.13 3.57
C SER A 153 -0.80 23.52 4.42
N GLY A 154 0.13 22.78 3.81
CA GLY A 154 1.34 22.29 4.49
C GLY A 154 1.15 21.04 5.36
N TYR A 155 0.03 20.32 5.25
CA TYR A 155 -0.20 19.05 5.95
C TYR A 155 0.92 18.00 5.73
N THR A 156 1.56 18.04 4.56
CA THR A 156 2.76 17.24 4.21
C THR A 156 4.00 17.54 5.05
N ASN A 157 4.00 18.60 5.87
CA ASN A 157 5.09 18.96 6.79
C ASN A 157 4.78 18.63 8.26
N PHE A 158 3.60 18.09 8.58
CA PHE A 158 3.23 17.76 9.96
C PHE A 158 4.20 16.75 10.61
N SER A 159 4.55 17.01 11.87
CA SER A 159 5.54 16.28 12.68
C SER A 159 5.01 15.96 14.08
N VAL A 160 5.77 15.19 14.87
CA VAL A 160 5.44 14.88 16.27
C VAL A 160 5.09 16.12 17.11
N ASP A 161 5.78 17.25 16.91
CA ASP A 161 5.59 18.49 17.69
C ASP A 161 4.58 19.48 17.09
N THR A 162 3.90 19.12 15.99
CA THR A 162 2.86 19.95 15.36
C THR A 162 1.65 20.10 16.30
N ALA A 163 0.98 21.26 16.32
CA ALA A 163 -0.11 21.53 17.28
C ALA A 163 -1.32 20.59 17.08
N GLU A 164 -1.58 20.23 15.82
CA GLU A 164 -2.61 19.29 15.39
C GLU A 164 -2.27 17.82 15.71
N SER A 165 -1.04 17.51 16.13
CA SER A 165 -0.60 16.14 16.45
C SER A 165 -1.30 15.61 17.70
N TYR A 166 -1.95 14.44 17.59
CA TYR A 166 -2.66 13.81 18.69
C TYR A 166 -1.73 13.51 19.88
N GLY A 167 -0.56 12.91 19.63
CA GLY A 167 0.44 12.67 20.68
C GLY A 167 0.95 13.95 21.34
N ASN A 168 1.04 15.06 20.60
CA ASN A 168 1.42 16.36 21.15
C ASN A 168 0.32 16.99 22.02
N MET A 169 -0.95 16.86 21.60
CA MET A 169 -2.09 17.30 22.40
C MET A 169 -2.19 16.53 23.73
N LEU A 170 -1.92 15.22 23.73
CA LEU A 170 -1.84 14.40 24.93
C LEU A 170 -0.64 14.79 25.82
N LYS A 171 0.57 14.89 25.24
CA LYS A 171 1.81 15.35 25.90
C LYS A 171 1.62 16.67 26.64
N ASN A 172 0.94 17.62 26.00
CA ASN A 172 0.66 18.97 26.54
C ASN A 172 -0.65 19.05 27.34
N LYS A 173 -1.38 17.94 27.53
CA LYS A 173 -2.65 17.85 28.28
C LYS A 173 -3.77 18.76 27.76
N VAL A 174 -3.75 19.05 26.46
CA VAL A 174 -4.84 19.74 25.73
C VAL A 174 -6.07 18.83 25.63
N VAL A 175 -5.82 17.52 25.51
CA VAL A 175 -6.82 16.45 25.55
C VAL A 175 -6.51 15.57 26.76
N ARG A 176 -7.53 15.12 27.48
CA ARG A 176 -7.40 14.26 28.67
C ARG A 176 -8.47 13.17 28.63
N ASN A 177 -8.06 11.92 28.83
CA ASN A 177 -8.99 10.77 28.85
C ASN A 177 -9.86 10.72 30.13
N ASP A 178 -9.50 11.46 31.18
CA ASP A 178 -10.27 11.56 32.44
C ASP A 178 -11.48 12.51 32.35
N ASP A 179 -11.50 13.42 31.38
CA ASP A 179 -12.64 14.31 31.16
C ASP A 179 -13.78 13.55 30.45
N ASP A 180 -15.03 13.99 30.60
CA ASP A 180 -16.16 13.41 29.83
C ASP A 180 -15.78 13.38 28.35
N VAL A 181 -15.86 12.19 27.73
CA VAL A 181 -15.53 11.95 26.31
C VAL A 181 -16.23 12.95 25.38
N SER A 182 -17.40 13.46 25.77
CA SER A 182 -18.12 14.52 25.06
C SER A 182 -17.50 15.91 25.19
N MET A 183 -16.85 16.23 26.32
CA MET A 183 -16.10 17.48 26.53
C MET A 183 -14.71 17.42 25.91
N ALA A 184 -13.99 16.31 26.09
CA ALA A 184 -12.67 16.09 25.48
C ALA A 184 -12.76 16.17 23.93
N ALA A 185 -13.81 15.61 23.34
CA ALA A 185 -14.04 15.69 21.90
C ALA A 185 -14.49 17.07 21.39
N GLN A 186 -14.99 17.97 22.26
CA GLN A 186 -15.27 19.38 21.89
C GLN A 186 -13.99 20.22 21.83
N LEU A 187 -12.93 19.80 22.51
CA LEU A 187 -11.61 20.43 22.46
C LEU A 187 -10.79 19.99 21.24
N LEU A 188 -11.14 18.85 20.62
CA LEU A 188 -10.50 18.40 19.39
C LEU A 188 -10.90 19.32 18.22
N SER A 189 -9.87 19.82 17.53
CA SER A 189 -10.03 20.45 16.21
C SER A 189 -10.79 19.52 15.26
N PRO A 190 -11.59 20.06 14.30
CA PRO A 190 -12.22 19.24 13.26
C PRO A 190 -11.21 18.46 12.42
N LEU A 191 -9.92 18.85 12.47
CA LEU A 191 -8.78 18.12 11.95
C LEU A 191 -7.79 17.73 13.06
N VAL A 192 -7.39 16.46 13.07
CA VAL A 192 -6.30 15.93 13.93
C VAL A 192 -5.27 15.20 13.07
N TYR A 193 -3.99 15.42 13.37
CA TYR A 193 -2.88 14.69 12.78
C TYR A 193 -2.51 13.49 13.67
N VAL A 194 -2.39 12.32 13.06
CA VAL A 194 -2.00 11.06 13.68
C VAL A 194 -0.64 10.66 13.13
N HIS A 195 0.36 10.64 14.02
CA HIS A 195 1.75 10.39 13.66
C HIS A 195 2.16 8.96 14.05
N LEU A 196 2.22 8.05 13.07
CA LEU A 196 2.58 6.64 13.24
C LEU A 196 3.77 6.26 12.34
N ASN A 197 4.70 7.20 12.16
CA ASN A 197 5.98 6.97 11.49
C ASN A 197 6.95 6.27 12.46
N HIS A 198 8.07 5.72 11.98
CA HIS A 198 9.02 5.00 12.84
C HIS A 198 9.57 5.79 14.05
N ASP A 199 9.52 7.13 14.02
CA ASP A 199 9.95 8.06 15.08
C ASP A 199 8.83 8.48 16.07
N TYR A 200 7.65 7.85 15.98
CA TYR A 200 6.52 8.04 16.89
C TYR A 200 6.85 7.87 18.38
N THR A 201 6.22 8.70 19.21
CA THR A 201 6.46 8.78 20.66
C THR A 201 5.58 7.82 21.46
N ASP A 202 5.81 7.72 22.77
CA ASP A 202 4.94 6.97 23.67
C ASP A 202 3.52 7.54 23.77
N HIS A 203 3.31 8.83 23.47
CA HIS A 203 1.99 9.41 23.39
C HIS A 203 1.28 9.08 22.06
N ASP A 204 2.02 8.96 20.96
CA ASP A 204 1.45 8.55 19.67
C ASP A 204 1.00 7.08 19.68
N LYS A 205 1.68 6.22 20.46
CA LYS A 205 1.28 4.82 20.69
C LYS A 205 -0.12 4.67 21.27
N LEU A 206 -0.64 5.68 21.97
CA LEU A 206 -1.99 5.67 22.53
C LEU A 206 -3.08 5.64 21.45
N PHE A 207 -2.73 5.90 20.17
CA PHE A 207 -3.59 5.55 19.04
C PHE A 207 -4.11 4.10 19.08
N TYR A 208 -3.36 3.13 19.62
CA TYR A 208 -3.80 1.73 19.73
C TYR A 208 -4.59 1.43 21.02
N CYS A 209 -5.04 2.45 21.76
CA CYS A 209 -5.87 2.31 22.95
C CYS A 209 -7.35 2.61 22.66
N ASP A 210 -8.25 1.84 23.28
CA ASP A 210 -9.70 1.94 23.03
C ASP A 210 -10.32 3.29 23.42
N ASP A 211 -9.83 3.94 24.50
CA ASP A 211 -10.35 5.24 24.95
C ASP A 211 -9.97 6.36 23.98
N ASP A 212 -8.71 6.38 23.53
CA ASP A 212 -8.21 7.27 22.48
C ASP A 212 -8.92 7.04 21.14
N GLN A 213 -9.23 5.79 20.78
CA GLN A 213 -10.03 5.50 19.59
C GLN A 213 -11.47 6.04 19.68
N ARG A 214 -12.08 6.09 20.87
CA ARG A 214 -13.41 6.73 21.07
C ARG A 214 -13.35 8.25 20.87
N LEU A 215 -12.22 8.89 21.17
CA LEU A 215 -11.99 10.30 20.88
C LEU A 215 -11.74 10.51 19.38
N LEU A 216 -10.81 9.77 18.78
CA LEU A 216 -10.46 9.85 17.36
C LEU A 216 -11.65 9.50 16.44
N TRP A 217 -12.58 8.63 16.86
CA TRP A 217 -13.82 8.33 16.14
C TRP A 217 -14.66 9.59 15.85
N ARG A 218 -14.65 10.57 16.77
CA ARG A 218 -15.48 11.78 16.68
C ARG A 218 -14.88 12.88 15.80
N VAL A 219 -13.58 12.83 15.52
CA VAL A 219 -12.89 13.81 14.67
C VAL A 219 -13.37 13.69 13.22
N GLN A 220 -13.74 14.80 12.58
CA GLN A 220 -14.20 14.77 11.18
C GLN A 220 -13.07 14.41 10.22
N TRP A 221 -11.91 15.07 10.33
CA TRP A 221 -10.73 14.86 9.49
C TRP A 221 -9.56 14.27 10.27
N LEU A 222 -9.16 13.06 9.93
CA LEU A 222 -7.87 12.53 10.37
C LEU A 222 -6.85 12.70 9.23
N VAL A 223 -5.67 13.21 9.53
CA VAL A 223 -4.52 13.18 8.63
C VAL A 223 -3.51 12.21 9.23
N ILE A 224 -3.12 11.17 8.49
CA ILE A 224 -2.21 10.13 8.99
C ILE A 224 -0.88 10.16 8.23
N ARG A 225 0.22 10.07 8.97
CA ARG A 225 1.53 9.70 8.42
C ARG A 225 1.98 8.39 9.04
N THR A 226 2.37 7.44 8.20
CA THR A 226 3.09 6.25 8.62
C THR A 226 3.99 5.80 7.48
N ASP A 227 5.10 5.17 7.83
CA ASP A 227 5.97 4.44 6.92
C ASP A 227 5.94 2.92 7.20
N SER A 228 4.97 2.49 8.02
CA SER A 228 4.86 1.15 8.61
C SER A 228 3.50 0.52 8.31
N TYR A 229 3.41 -0.81 8.39
CA TYR A 229 2.14 -1.54 8.26
C TYR A 229 1.47 -1.63 9.64
N ILE A 230 0.56 -0.70 9.94
CA ILE A 230 -0.03 -0.56 11.30
C ILE A 230 -1.14 -1.57 11.62
N VAL A 231 -1.60 -2.34 10.63
CA VAL A 231 -2.73 -3.28 10.77
C VAL A 231 -2.59 -4.27 11.93
N PRO A 232 -1.43 -4.89 12.23
CA PRO A 232 -1.31 -5.79 13.37
C PRO A 232 -1.62 -5.11 14.72
N GLY A 233 -1.34 -3.80 14.84
CA GLY A 233 -1.73 -3.02 16.01
C GLY A 233 -3.24 -2.78 16.11
N LEU A 234 -3.95 -2.70 14.98
CA LEU A 234 -5.42 -2.55 14.97
C LEU A 234 -6.13 -3.79 15.53
N PHE A 235 -5.55 -4.99 15.38
CA PHE A 235 -6.07 -6.22 16.02
C PHE A 235 -5.92 -6.23 17.55
N LEU A 236 -5.10 -5.35 18.12
CA LEU A 236 -4.94 -5.21 19.58
C LEU A 236 -5.96 -4.26 20.21
N VAL A 237 -6.65 -3.42 19.41
CA VAL A 237 -7.74 -2.53 19.85
C VAL A 237 -9.00 -3.37 20.06
N THR A 238 -9.51 -3.45 21.29
CA THR A 238 -10.60 -4.40 21.60
C THR A 238 -11.89 -4.06 20.84
N GLY A 239 -12.19 -2.77 20.64
CA GLY A 239 -13.33 -2.29 19.87
C GLY A 239 -13.29 -2.62 18.38
N PHE A 240 -12.14 -3.01 17.81
CA PHE A 240 -12.03 -3.43 16.41
C PHE A 240 -12.04 -4.95 16.21
N GLN A 241 -11.78 -5.75 17.26
CA GLN A 241 -11.61 -7.20 17.14
C GLN A 241 -12.84 -7.93 16.59
N GLU A 242 -14.05 -7.52 16.96
CA GLU A 242 -15.28 -8.18 16.48
C GLU A 242 -15.47 -8.00 14.96
N GLU A 243 -15.25 -6.79 14.43
CA GLU A 243 -15.42 -6.54 13.00
C GLU A 243 -14.22 -7.06 12.19
N LEU A 244 -13.01 -6.94 12.71
CA LEU A 244 -11.82 -7.57 12.11
C LEU A 244 -11.98 -9.10 11.98
N GLY A 245 -12.52 -9.77 13.01
CA GLY A 245 -12.79 -11.21 12.95
C GLY A 245 -13.89 -11.62 11.95
N LYS A 246 -14.82 -10.71 11.62
CA LYS A 246 -15.83 -10.94 10.56
C LYS A 246 -15.29 -10.64 9.16
N LEU A 247 -14.42 -9.64 9.03
CA LEU A 247 -13.82 -9.25 7.74
C LEU A 247 -12.70 -10.22 7.33
N PHE A 248 -11.91 -10.68 8.29
CA PHE A 248 -10.71 -11.50 8.08
C PHE A 248 -10.65 -12.64 9.11
N PRO A 249 -11.35 -13.77 8.85
CA PRO A 249 -11.25 -14.97 9.67
C PRO A 249 -9.82 -15.53 9.77
N GLU A 250 -9.03 -15.29 8.72
CA GLU A 250 -7.58 -15.56 8.63
C GLU A 250 -6.84 -14.21 8.71
N PRO A 251 -6.26 -13.83 9.87
CA PRO A 251 -5.72 -12.48 10.10
C PRO A 251 -4.36 -12.23 9.41
N ASP A 252 -3.70 -13.27 8.93
CA ASP A 252 -2.43 -13.22 8.20
C ASP A 252 -2.59 -12.82 6.71
N ILE A 253 -3.79 -12.99 6.13
CA ILE A 253 -4.08 -12.67 4.72
C ILE A 253 -4.74 -11.29 4.51
N VAL A 254 -4.81 -10.43 5.54
CA VAL A 254 -5.44 -9.10 5.47
C VAL A 254 -4.84 -8.24 4.35
N PHE A 255 -3.50 -8.14 4.26
CA PHE A 255 -2.84 -7.38 3.19
C PHE A 255 -3.03 -8.03 1.80
N HIS A 256 -3.16 -9.35 1.72
CA HIS A 256 -3.43 -10.03 0.44
C HIS A 256 -4.79 -9.62 -0.13
N HIS A 257 -5.83 -9.54 0.69
CA HIS A 257 -7.15 -9.08 0.26
C HIS A 257 -7.17 -7.59 -0.07
N ILE A 258 -6.73 -6.74 0.87
CA ILE A 258 -6.74 -5.29 0.70
C ILE A 258 -5.83 -4.86 -0.45
N GLY A 259 -4.63 -5.43 -0.53
CA GLY A 259 -3.65 -5.08 -1.55
C GLY A 259 -4.13 -5.41 -2.97
N ARG A 260 -4.79 -6.56 -3.16
CA ARG A 260 -5.39 -6.96 -4.44
C ARG A 260 -6.64 -6.15 -4.81
N TYR A 261 -7.30 -5.52 -3.84
CA TYR A 261 -8.46 -4.67 -4.04
C TYR A 261 -8.09 -3.21 -4.36
N LEU A 262 -6.99 -2.70 -3.79
CA LEU A 262 -6.57 -1.30 -3.98
C LEU A 262 -5.55 -1.11 -5.12
N PHE A 263 -4.55 -1.98 -5.22
CA PHE A 263 -3.36 -1.69 -6.03
C PHE A 263 -3.41 -2.40 -7.38
N HIS A 264 -4.08 -1.77 -8.33
CA HIS A 264 -4.10 -2.18 -9.74
C HIS A 264 -3.01 -1.41 -10.52
N PRO A 265 -1.85 -2.04 -10.85
CA PRO A 265 -0.75 -1.35 -11.50
C PRO A 265 -1.00 -1.12 -13.00
N ASN A 266 -0.39 -0.08 -13.54
CA ASN A 266 -0.42 0.22 -14.97
C ASN A 266 0.32 -0.84 -15.84
N ASN A 267 -0.02 -0.89 -17.13
CA ASN A 267 0.23 -1.97 -18.11
C ASN A 267 1.68 -2.47 -18.35
N LEU A 268 2.69 -2.03 -17.61
CA LEU A 268 4.10 -2.40 -17.82
C LEU A 268 4.39 -3.86 -17.44
N VAL A 269 3.77 -4.38 -16.38
CA VAL A 269 4.03 -5.73 -15.83
C VAL A 269 3.76 -6.83 -16.88
N THR A 270 2.66 -6.72 -17.61
CA THR A 270 2.21 -7.71 -18.60
C THR A 270 3.23 -7.95 -19.71
N ARG A 271 3.91 -6.89 -20.17
CA ARG A 271 4.92 -6.99 -21.25
C ARG A 271 6.14 -7.79 -20.82
N TYR A 272 6.66 -7.52 -19.61
CA TYR A 272 7.82 -8.25 -19.09
C TYR A 272 7.48 -9.72 -18.82
N TYR A 273 6.31 -9.99 -18.23
CA TYR A 273 5.85 -11.35 -18.00
C TYR A 273 5.72 -12.14 -19.31
N GLN A 274 5.09 -11.55 -20.33
CA GLN A 274 4.92 -12.19 -21.63
C GLN A 274 6.27 -12.51 -22.29
N ALA A 275 7.22 -11.58 -22.28
CA ALA A 275 8.51 -11.73 -22.96
C ALA A 275 9.47 -12.73 -22.28
N TYR A 276 9.53 -12.76 -20.94
CA TYR A 276 10.59 -13.47 -20.21
C TYR A 276 10.11 -14.60 -19.29
N LEU A 277 8.83 -14.60 -18.88
CA LEU A 277 8.32 -15.52 -17.85
C LEU A 277 7.20 -16.44 -18.34
N SER A 278 6.52 -16.12 -19.45
CA SER A 278 5.28 -16.81 -19.86
C SER A 278 5.47 -18.29 -20.25
N THR A 279 6.61 -18.66 -20.81
CA THR A 279 6.92 -20.01 -21.30
C THR A 279 7.52 -20.95 -20.25
N ALA A 280 7.80 -20.45 -19.05
CA ALA A 280 8.33 -21.24 -17.95
C ALA A 280 7.25 -22.13 -17.31
N GLN A 281 7.61 -23.35 -16.93
CA GLN A 281 6.76 -24.19 -16.08
C GLN A 281 6.80 -23.69 -14.64
N LYS A 282 8.01 -23.54 -14.07
CA LYS A 282 8.24 -23.01 -12.72
C LYS A 282 8.78 -21.59 -12.79
N ARG A 283 8.38 -20.74 -11.84
CA ARG A 283 8.84 -19.35 -11.73
C ARG A 283 9.31 -19.10 -10.32
N VAL A 284 10.53 -18.62 -10.15
CA VAL A 284 11.14 -18.31 -8.86
C VAL A 284 11.44 -16.83 -8.79
N GLY A 285 10.82 -16.12 -7.85
CA GLY A 285 11.10 -14.71 -7.57
C GLY A 285 12.14 -14.60 -6.46
N ILE A 286 13.24 -13.89 -6.71
CA ILE A 286 14.29 -13.61 -5.73
C ILE A 286 14.38 -12.10 -5.53
N GLN A 287 13.82 -11.63 -4.41
CA GLN A 287 13.92 -10.23 -3.99
C GLN A 287 15.22 -10.06 -3.20
N VAL A 288 16.14 -9.21 -3.68
CA VAL A 288 17.43 -8.96 -3.03
C VAL A 288 17.48 -7.51 -2.56
N ARG A 289 17.26 -7.31 -1.26
CA ARG A 289 17.44 -6.03 -0.57
C ARG A 289 18.55 -6.13 0.47
N PHE A 290 19.66 -5.46 0.19
CA PHE A 290 20.74 -5.26 1.17
C PHE A 290 20.56 -3.92 1.90
N PHE A 291 20.91 -3.89 3.19
CA PHE A 291 20.90 -2.71 4.06
C PHE A 291 22.30 -2.51 4.67
N GLY A 292 23.13 -1.72 4.02
CA GLY A 292 24.52 -1.47 4.44
C GLY A 292 25.36 -0.82 3.33
N ALA A 293 26.65 -0.58 3.60
CA ALA A 293 27.55 0.09 2.67
C ALA A 293 28.11 -0.82 1.55
N HIS A 294 28.29 -2.12 1.81
CA HIS A 294 28.89 -3.07 0.87
C HIS A 294 27.86 -3.65 -0.10
N LEU A 295 27.62 -2.93 -1.20
CA LEU A 295 26.52 -3.23 -2.14
C LEU A 295 26.69 -4.51 -2.98
N ASN A 296 27.87 -5.12 -3.01
CA ASN A 296 28.17 -6.38 -3.68
C ASN A 296 28.77 -7.35 -2.64
N SER A 297 27.97 -8.26 -2.10
CA SER A 297 28.39 -9.27 -1.10
C SER A 297 28.35 -10.67 -1.74
N PRO A 298 29.51 -11.34 -1.92
CA PRO A 298 29.56 -12.75 -2.31
C PRO A 298 28.85 -13.67 -1.30
N GLU A 299 28.94 -13.33 -0.01
CA GLU A 299 28.30 -14.07 1.08
C GLU A 299 26.77 -14.08 0.94
N LEU A 300 26.19 -12.97 0.46
CA LEU A 300 24.75 -12.90 0.17
C LEU A 300 24.38 -13.70 -1.10
N VAL A 301 25.27 -13.80 -2.10
CA VAL A 301 25.04 -14.67 -3.26
C VAL A 301 25.05 -16.14 -2.82
N GLU A 302 26.06 -16.55 -2.05
CA GLU A 302 26.16 -17.90 -1.46
C GLU A 302 24.92 -18.23 -0.62
N GLN A 303 24.49 -17.31 0.26
CA GLN A 303 23.27 -17.47 1.05
C GLN A 303 22.03 -17.67 0.17
N ILE A 304 21.88 -16.88 -0.92
CA ILE A 304 20.75 -17.02 -1.86
C ILE A 304 20.80 -18.39 -2.55
N THR A 305 21.95 -18.79 -3.09
CA THR A 305 22.06 -20.04 -3.85
C THR A 305 21.87 -21.26 -2.95
N THR A 306 22.54 -21.31 -1.80
CA THR A 306 22.38 -22.39 -0.82
C THR A 306 20.95 -22.46 -0.29
N CYS A 307 20.29 -21.34 -0.02
CA CYS A 307 18.88 -21.32 0.38
C CYS A 307 17.97 -21.89 -0.71
N THR A 308 18.09 -21.39 -1.95
CA THR A 308 17.24 -21.86 -3.05
C THR A 308 17.46 -23.33 -3.43
N GLN A 309 18.68 -23.85 -3.28
CA GLN A 309 19.01 -25.26 -3.53
C GLN A 309 18.48 -26.16 -2.41
N ASN A 310 18.75 -25.82 -1.15
CA ASN A 310 18.28 -26.59 0.01
C ASN A 310 16.73 -26.65 0.12
N GLN A 311 16.03 -25.66 -0.44
CA GLN A 311 14.56 -25.62 -0.50
C GLN A 311 13.98 -26.17 -1.82
N SER A 312 14.82 -26.76 -2.69
CA SER A 312 14.45 -27.26 -4.03
C SER A 312 13.73 -26.23 -4.92
N LEU A 313 13.98 -24.94 -4.68
CA LEU A 313 13.50 -23.83 -5.50
C LEU A 313 14.32 -23.74 -6.79
N LEU A 314 15.63 -23.96 -6.71
CA LEU A 314 16.54 -24.08 -7.86
C LEU A 314 17.35 -25.38 -7.75
N PRO A 315 17.79 -25.97 -8.87
CA PRO A 315 18.61 -27.18 -8.86
C PRO A 315 20.02 -26.93 -8.32
N GLU A 316 20.62 -27.97 -7.74
CA GLU A 316 22.06 -27.95 -7.41
C GLU A 316 22.91 -27.85 -8.67
N VAL A 317 24.10 -27.28 -8.52
CA VAL A 317 25.04 -27.02 -9.62
C VAL A 317 26.15 -28.07 -9.60
N LEU A 318 26.30 -28.80 -10.69
CA LEU A 318 27.27 -29.89 -10.81
C LEU A 318 28.67 -29.34 -11.06
N ASN A 319 29.62 -29.77 -10.22
CA ASN A 319 31.02 -29.39 -10.35
C ASN A 319 31.63 -29.92 -11.66
N ALA A 320 32.45 -29.08 -12.32
CA ALA A 320 33.20 -29.44 -13.52
C ALA A 320 34.22 -30.56 -13.23
N GLY A 321 33.79 -31.81 -13.38
CA GLY A 321 34.54 -33.01 -12.98
C GLY A 321 33.66 -34.22 -12.60
N SER A 322 32.36 -34.03 -12.36
CA SER A 322 31.41 -35.15 -12.33
C SER A 322 31.24 -35.72 -13.74
N GLU A 323 31.26 -37.06 -13.88
CA GLU A 323 31.13 -37.72 -15.18
C GLU A 323 29.84 -37.34 -15.92
N PRO A 324 29.85 -37.32 -17.27
CA PRO A 324 28.68 -36.93 -18.06
C PRO A 324 27.53 -37.94 -17.85
N MET A 325 26.57 -37.57 -17.00
CA MET A 325 25.32 -38.31 -16.88
C MET A 325 24.68 -38.44 -18.26
N THR A 326 24.40 -39.68 -18.64
CA THR A 326 23.76 -40.05 -19.90
C THR A 326 22.42 -39.30 -20.02
N LEU A 327 22.36 -38.34 -20.95
CA LEU A 327 21.15 -37.55 -21.19
C LEU A 327 19.96 -38.47 -21.51
N PRO A 328 18.91 -38.53 -20.67
CA PRO A 328 17.70 -39.26 -21.01
C PRO A 328 17.04 -38.59 -22.21
N ALA A 329 16.66 -39.38 -23.21
CA ALA A 329 16.11 -38.89 -24.46
C ALA A 329 14.80 -38.09 -24.25
N SER A 330 14.76 -36.87 -24.79
CA SER A 330 13.56 -36.12 -25.20
C SER A 330 12.31 -36.19 -24.29
N GLY A 331 12.50 -36.18 -22.98
CA GLY A 331 11.47 -35.66 -22.07
C GLY A 331 11.51 -34.13 -22.13
N SER A 332 10.36 -33.46 -22.13
CA SER A 332 10.29 -32.00 -22.13
C SER A 332 11.12 -31.45 -20.97
N ALA A 333 12.18 -30.68 -21.27
CA ALA A 333 12.95 -30.02 -20.24
C ALA A 333 12.02 -29.05 -19.50
N ASN A 334 11.80 -29.29 -18.20
CA ASN A 334 10.99 -28.39 -17.39
C ASN A 334 11.72 -27.04 -17.31
N SER A 335 11.09 -26.01 -17.87
CA SER A 335 11.67 -24.68 -18.00
C SER A 335 11.45 -23.88 -16.72
N ASP A 336 12.51 -23.67 -15.95
CA ASP A 336 12.50 -22.80 -14.78
C ASP A 336 12.92 -21.38 -15.19
N ALA A 337 12.15 -20.36 -14.80
CA ALA A 337 12.52 -18.96 -14.96
C ALA A 337 12.74 -18.27 -13.61
N VAL A 338 13.87 -17.57 -13.47
CA VAL A 338 14.25 -16.87 -12.24
C VAL A 338 14.17 -15.37 -12.45
N LEU A 339 13.29 -14.71 -11.71
CA LEU A 339 13.19 -13.25 -11.67
C LEU A 339 13.95 -12.72 -10.45
N VAL A 340 15.11 -12.11 -10.68
CA VAL A 340 15.90 -11.47 -9.62
C VAL A 340 15.64 -9.96 -9.62
N THR A 341 15.13 -9.42 -8.52
CA THR A 341 14.92 -7.96 -8.36
C THR A 341 15.87 -7.39 -7.33
N SER A 342 16.73 -6.45 -7.74
CA SER A 342 17.69 -5.79 -6.86
C SER A 342 18.01 -4.37 -7.34
N LEU A 343 18.55 -3.52 -6.46
CA LEU A 343 19.16 -2.23 -6.83
C LEU A 343 20.49 -2.39 -7.58
N LYS A 344 21.08 -3.60 -7.59
CA LYS A 344 22.31 -3.92 -8.32
C LYS A 344 22.09 -5.14 -9.20
N SER A 345 22.37 -5.01 -10.50
CA SER A 345 22.40 -6.14 -11.43
C SER A 345 23.45 -7.20 -11.08
N TRP A 346 24.46 -6.85 -10.27
CA TRP A 346 25.57 -7.76 -9.90
C TRP A 346 25.09 -9.10 -9.34
N TYR A 347 24.17 -9.12 -8.36
CA TYR A 347 23.61 -10.36 -7.79
C TYR A 347 22.99 -11.26 -8.87
N TYR A 348 22.26 -10.62 -9.78
CA TYR A 348 21.61 -11.26 -10.90
C TYR A 348 22.63 -11.84 -11.90
N GLU A 349 23.69 -11.11 -12.25
CA GLU A 349 24.75 -11.62 -13.13
C GLU A 349 25.53 -12.76 -12.47
N GLN A 350 25.80 -12.74 -11.16
CA GLN A 350 26.47 -13.85 -10.46
C GLN A 350 25.62 -15.15 -10.51
N ILE A 351 24.34 -15.07 -10.16
CA ILE A 351 23.42 -16.21 -10.21
C ILE A 351 23.30 -16.73 -11.66
N LYS A 352 23.21 -15.83 -12.64
CA LYS A 352 23.18 -16.19 -14.06
C LYS A 352 24.46 -16.88 -14.53
N SER A 353 25.64 -16.37 -14.19
CA SER A 353 26.93 -16.98 -14.56
C SER A 353 27.03 -18.41 -14.02
N MET A 354 26.62 -18.63 -12.76
CA MET A 354 26.63 -19.94 -12.13
C MET A 354 25.87 -21.01 -12.95
N TYR A 355 24.62 -20.73 -13.33
CA TYR A 355 23.80 -21.64 -14.15
C TYR A 355 24.11 -21.61 -15.66
N TRP A 356 24.95 -20.69 -16.13
CA TRP A 356 25.41 -20.63 -17.52
C TRP A 356 26.72 -21.39 -17.74
N GLU A 357 27.60 -21.38 -16.75
CA GLU A 357 28.93 -22.01 -16.80
C GLU A 357 28.91 -23.50 -16.40
N HIS A 358 27.89 -23.93 -15.65
CA HIS A 358 27.84 -25.27 -15.05
C HIS A 358 26.51 -25.97 -15.35
N ALA A 359 26.54 -27.31 -15.40
CA ALA A 359 25.34 -28.12 -15.56
C ALA A 359 24.52 -28.14 -14.25
N ALA A 360 23.20 -28.10 -14.37
CA ALA A 360 22.30 -28.27 -13.23
C ALA A 360 21.96 -29.76 -13.00
N ALA A 361 21.82 -30.16 -11.74
CA ALA A 361 21.17 -31.41 -11.36
C ALA A 361 19.69 -31.41 -11.81
N ARG A 362 19.13 -32.61 -12.05
CA ARG A 362 17.71 -32.79 -12.44
C ARG A 362 16.85 -33.22 -11.26
#